data_AF-A0A846AWI7-F1
#
_entry.id   AF-A0A846AWI7-F1
#
_cell.length_a   1.000
_cell.length_b   1.000
_cell.length_c   1.000
_cell.angle_alpha   90.00
_cell.angle_beta   90.00
_cell.angle_gamma   90.00
#
_symmetry.space_group_name_H-M   'P 1'
#
loop_
_entity.id
_entity.type
_entity.pdbx_description
1 polymer ?
#
loop_
_entity_poly.entity_id
_entity_poly.type
_entity_poly.pdbx_seq_one_letter_code
_entity_poly.pdbx_strand_id
1 'polypeptide(L)'
;MTKQNDTESLAWIGGVVLVAIPVIAVIAYNTFFSVKPPYPPRTKYGTPEEVIITPPSINSVKRSNSKGAILNKDTKVAVFRFETPEGTQGGTLVSDMLASLLQKNNFEVVERENIERILREQNLIDEEMTDLENLDVAKRLGKLVAVDYMIFGAVTLYKSEPQTIYLPIRIKDEDREEYENDYNKYRQYYIDNIYNILSFWVSKKQKLKKLRVEKEVLSIEELETEISKLSIREFRVVASVGISAKLVDVKTGQITWLGQGETNDFTTVAATRRILEEFLKSIQK
;
A
#
# COMPACT_ATOMS: atom_id res chain seq x y z
N MET A 1 -24.19 -35.28 -80.44
CA MET A 1 -22.94 -36.03 -80.24
C MET A 1 -21.79 -35.06 -80.52
N THR A 2 -21.41 -34.22 -79.54
CA THR A 2 -20.27 -34.36 -78.58
C THR A 2 -18.92 -34.13 -79.26
N LYS A 3 -18.44 -32.89 -79.29
CA LYS A 3 -17.55 -32.17 -78.33
C LYS A 3 -16.09 -32.64 -78.40
N GLN A 4 -15.25 -31.78 -78.98
CA GLN A 4 -13.80 -31.86 -79.08
C GLN A 4 -13.19 -31.04 -77.93
N ASN A 5 -12.28 -31.66 -77.17
CA ASN A 5 -11.74 -31.18 -75.90
C ASN A 5 -10.50 -30.30 -76.05
N ASP A 6 -10.46 -29.26 -75.22
CA ASP A 6 -9.34 -28.40 -74.88
C ASP A 6 -8.27 -29.16 -74.07
N THR A 7 -7.03 -29.22 -74.55
CA THR A 7 -5.84 -29.55 -73.72
C THR A 7 -4.57 -28.90 -74.27
N GLU A 8 -4.51 -27.57 -74.37
CA GLU A 8 -3.24 -26.85 -74.56
C GLU A 8 -3.24 -25.51 -73.80
N SER A 9 -3.20 -25.54 -72.47
CA SER A 9 -2.82 -24.34 -71.67
C SER A 9 -2.16 -24.61 -70.31
N LEU A 10 -1.66 -25.83 -70.07
CA LEU A 10 -1.09 -26.24 -68.77
C LEU A 10 0.42 -26.58 -68.80
N ALA A 11 1.18 -26.04 -69.76
CA ALA A 11 2.62 -26.26 -69.81
C ALA A 11 3.47 -25.10 -69.23
N TRP A 12 2.88 -23.93 -68.94
CA TRP A 12 3.64 -22.74 -68.52
C TRP A 12 3.60 -22.40 -67.03
N ILE A 13 2.87 -23.17 -66.20
CA ILE A 13 2.82 -22.96 -64.74
C ILE A 13 3.80 -23.88 -63.99
N GLY A 14 4.28 -24.96 -64.62
CA GLY A 14 5.18 -25.94 -63.98
C GLY A 14 6.64 -25.49 -63.80
N GLY A 15 7.10 -24.48 -64.55
CA GLY A 15 8.50 -24.06 -64.55
C GLY A 15 8.91 -23.07 -63.45
N VAL A 16 7.96 -22.30 -62.90
CA VAL A 16 8.25 -21.24 -61.92
C VAL A 16 8.14 -21.76 -60.47
N VAL A 17 7.38 -22.82 -60.24
CA VAL A 17 7.13 -23.35 -58.88
C VAL A 17 8.32 -24.17 -58.34
N LEU A 18 9.15 -24.76 -59.20
CA LEU A 18 10.25 -25.65 -58.78
C LEU A 18 11.55 -24.92 -58.39
N VAL A 19 11.72 -23.65 -58.78
CA VAL A 19 12.92 -22.85 -58.44
C VAL A 19 12.70 -21.97 -57.20
N ALA A 20 11.44 -21.67 -56.85
CA ALA A 20 11.12 -20.91 -55.65
C ALA A 20 11.31 -21.71 -54.34
N ILE A 21 11.14 -23.04 -54.38
CA ILE A 21 11.25 -23.91 -53.20
C ILE A 21 12.67 -23.93 -52.59
N PRO A 22 13.78 -24.09 -53.35
CA PRO A 22 15.11 -24.04 -52.77
C PRO A 22 15.51 -22.62 -52.31
N VAL A 23 15.03 -21.55 -52.94
CA VAL A 23 15.30 -20.17 -52.50
C VAL A 23 14.55 -19.83 -51.22
N ILE A 24 13.29 -20.26 -51.08
CA ILE A 24 12.52 -20.16 -49.83
C ILE A 24 13.15 -21.03 -48.74
N ALA A 25 13.67 -22.22 -49.08
CA ALA A 25 14.37 -23.09 -48.12
C ALA A 25 15.71 -22.49 -47.66
N VAL A 26 16.47 -21.83 -48.54
CA VAL A 26 17.74 -21.16 -48.19
C VAL A 26 17.50 -19.85 -47.41
N ILE A 27 16.44 -19.10 -47.71
CA ILE A 27 15.99 -17.96 -46.88
C ILE A 27 15.52 -18.45 -45.51
N ALA A 28 14.79 -19.57 -45.44
CA ALA A 28 14.38 -20.18 -44.18
C ALA A 28 15.58 -20.75 -43.38
N TYR A 29 16.63 -21.23 -44.06
CA TYR A 29 17.83 -21.78 -43.42
C TYR A 29 18.77 -20.70 -42.87
N ASN A 30 18.79 -19.49 -43.44
CA ASN A 30 19.57 -18.37 -42.89
C ASN A 30 18.86 -17.61 -41.75
N THR A 31 17.58 -17.87 -41.51
CA THR A 31 16.84 -17.39 -40.32
C THR A 31 16.91 -18.34 -39.13
N PHE A 32 17.83 -19.31 -39.14
CA PHE A 32 18.01 -20.31 -38.07
C PHE A 32 18.83 -19.79 -36.88
N PHE A 33 18.63 -18.54 -36.47
CA PHE A 33 18.97 -18.13 -35.12
C PHE A 33 17.78 -18.47 -34.22
N SER A 34 17.79 -19.69 -33.66
CA SER A 34 16.84 -20.12 -32.65
C SER A 34 16.90 -19.15 -31.47
N VAL A 35 15.95 -18.21 -31.39
CA VAL A 35 15.84 -17.32 -30.22
C VAL A 35 15.60 -18.23 -29.03
N LYS A 36 16.52 -18.20 -28.07
CA LYS A 36 16.42 -19.02 -26.86
C LYS A 36 15.29 -18.48 -25.98
N PRO A 37 14.58 -19.34 -25.22
CA PRO A 37 13.63 -18.85 -24.24
C PRO A 37 14.34 -17.94 -23.23
N PRO A 38 13.66 -16.92 -22.68
CA PRO A 38 14.24 -16.07 -21.65
C PRO A 38 14.61 -16.92 -20.44
N TYR A 39 15.77 -16.62 -19.83
CA TYR A 39 16.16 -17.27 -18.59
C TYR A 39 15.23 -16.85 -17.45
N PRO A 40 14.81 -17.77 -16.56
CA PRO A 40 14.02 -17.38 -15.40
C PRO A 40 14.75 -16.31 -14.58
N PRO A 41 14.09 -15.20 -14.22
CA PRO A 41 14.76 -14.14 -13.49
C PRO A 41 15.01 -14.60 -12.05
N ARG A 42 16.05 -14.07 -11.43
CA ARG A 42 16.36 -14.42 -10.03
C ARG A 42 15.32 -13.79 -9.12
N THR A 43 15.08 -14.46 -8.00
CA THR A 43 14.15 -13.99 -6.99
C THR A 43 14.88 -13.51 -5.73
N LYS A 44 14.19 -12.67 -4.96
CA LYS A 44 14.54 -12.24 -3.60
C LYS A 44 13.31 -12.37 -2.71
N TYR A 45 13.53 -12.57 -1.42
CA TYR A 45 12.46 -12.47 -0.44
C TYR A 45 12.20 -10.99 -0.14
N GLY A 46 10.93 -10.63 0.04
CA GLY A 46 10.54 -9.38 0.67
C GLY A 46 11.06 -9.33 2.11
N THR A 47 11.08 -8.14 2.69
CA THR A 47 11.57 -7.96 4.06
C THR A 47 10.41 -8.00 5.06
N PRO A 48 10.66 -8.35 6.34
CA PRO A 48 9.64 -8.30 7.38
C PRO A 48 8.99 -6.91 7.51
N GLU A 49 9.76 -5.85 7.28
CA GLU A 49 9.29 -4.46 7.34
C GLU A 49 8.17 -4.19 6.35
N GLU A 50 8.28 -4.71 5.12
CA GLU A 50 7.27 -4.51 4.07
C GLU A 50 5.93 -5.20 4.40
N VAL A 51 5.96 -6.25 5.23
CA VAL A 51 4.78 -7.04 5.60
C VAL A 51 4.16 -6.53 6.90
N ILE A 52 5.00 -6.15 7.87
CA ILE A 52 4.56 -5.75 9.21
C ILE A 52 4.18 -4.27 9.24
N ILE A 53 5.00 -3.39 8.65
CA ILE A 53 4.77 -1.95 8.71
C ILE A 53 3.68 -1.60 7.70
N THR A 54 2.48 -1.42 8.22
CA THR A 54 1.34 -0.96 7.43
C THR A 54 1.23 0.56 7.50
N PRO A 55 0.77 1.23 6.43
CA PRO A 55 0.43 2.65 6.54
C PRO A 55 -0.76 2.82 7.50
N PRO A 56 -0.76 3.87 8.34
CA PRO A 56 -1.88 4.11 9.26
C PRO A 56 -3.21 4.27 8.53
N SER A 57 -4.21 3.47 8.88
CA SER A 57 -5.57 3.62 8.39
C SER A 57 -6.28 4.71 9.19
N ILE A 58 -6.26 5.95 8.67
CA ILE A 58 -6.84 7.11 9.36
C ILE A 58 -8.22 7.46 8.79
N ASN A 59 -9.23 7.44 9.66
CA ASN A 59 -10.53 8.04 9.41
C ASN A 59 -10.61 9.34 10.21
N SER A 60 -10.76 10.48 9.54
CA SER A 60 -10.92 11.75 10.22
C SER A 60 -12.06 12.59 9.66
N VAL A 61 -12.72 13.34 10.53
CA VAL A 61 -13.86 14.21 10.20
C VAL A 61 -13.58 15.60 10.76
N LYS A 62 -13.70 16.61 9.91
CA LYS A 62 -13.66 18.04 10.30
C LYS A 62 -15.05 18.61 10.31
N ARG A 63 -15.41 19.28 11.40
CA ARG A 63 -16.74 19.91 11.54
C ARG A 63 -16.73 21.41 11.30
N SER A 64 -15.56 22.04 11.39
CA SER A 64 -15.45 23.49 11.21
C SER A 64 -15.65 23.88 9.74
N ASN A 65 -16.56 24.84 9.48
CA ASN A 65 -16.76 25.48 8.17
C ASN A 65 -15.57 26.33 7.72
N SER A 66 -14.47 26.38 8.48
CA SER A 66 -13.25 27.09 8.11
C SER A 66 -12.50 26.33 7.00
N LYS A 67 -12.46 26.90 5.80
CA LYS A 67 -11.48 26.50 4.77
C LYS A 67 -10.07 26.79 5.31
N GLY A 68 -9.35 25.78 5.79
CA GLY A 68 -7.96 25.89 6.24
C GLY A 68 -7.62 25.05 7.48
N ALA A 69 -6.38 25.18 7.93
CA ALA A 69 -5.86 24.52 9.13
C ALA A 69 -6.68 24.89 10.38
N ILE A 70 -7.00 23.90 11.22
CA ILE A 70 -7.74 24.15 12.47
C ILE A 70 -6.83 24.78 13.53
N LEU A 71 -5.58 24.34 13.59
CA LEU A 71 -4.57 24.86 14.51
C LEU A 71 -3.61 25.78 13.75
N ASN A 72 -3.36 26.97 14.30
CA ASN A 72 -2.30 27.88 13.88
C ASN A 72 -1.15 27.89 14.92
N LYS A 73 -0.01 28.53 14.61
CA LYS A 73 1.16 28.53 15.50
C LYS A 73 0.91 29.21 16.85
N ASP A 74 0.02 30.19 16.90
CA ASP A 74 -0.33 30.93 18.11
C ASP A 74 -1.42 30.22 18.94
N THR A 75 -1.89 29.06 18.49
CA THR A 75 -2.96 28.32 19.15
C THR A 75 -2.43 27.60 20.38
N LYS A 76 -3.02 27.89 21.54
CA LYS A 76 -2.72 27.17 22.78
C LYS A 76 -3.54 25.89 22.86
N VAL A 77 -2.86 24.76 23.03
CA VAL A 77 -3.49 23.43 23.04
C VAL A 77 -3.16 22.71 24.35
N ALA A 78 -4.17 22.12 24.97
CA ALA A 78 -3.97 21.15 26.05
C ALA A 78 -4.19 19.74 25.53
N VAL A 79 -3.28 18.82 25.89
CA VAL A 79 -3.46 17.38 25.64
C VAL A 79 -3.91 16.73 26.94
N PHE A 80 -5.13 16.22 26.95
CA PHE A 80 -5.63 15.46 28.08
C PHE A 80 -5.06 14.04 28.07
N ARG A 81 -5.09 13.39 29.24
CA ARG A 81 -4.69 11.99 29.34
C ARG A 81 -5.61 11.13 28.47
N PHE A 82 -5.01 10.36 27.58
CA PHE A 82 -5.73 9.38 26.78
C PHE A 82 -6.17 8.23 27.68
N GLU A 83 -7.41 7.80 27.49
CA GLU A 83 -7.91 6.58 28.12
C GLU A 83 -7.23 5.36 27.50
N THR A 84 -7.16 4.28 28.26
CA THR A 84 -6.46 3.07 27.84
C THR A 84 -7.11 1.85 28.48
N PRO A 85 -7.08 0.67 27.83
CA PRO A 85 -7.59 -0.55 28.42
C PRO A 85 -6.82 -0.88 29.71
N GLU A 86 -7.51 -1.50 30.67
CA GLU A 86 -6.90 -1.88 31.94
C GLU A 86 -5.61 -2.71 31.74
N GLY A 87 -4.63 -2.48 32.61
CA GLY A 87 -3.34 -3.18 32.56
C GLY A 87 -2.35 -2.65 31.52
N THR A 88 -2.68 -1.57 30.79
CA THR A 88 -1.77 -0.94 29.83
C THR A 88 -1.37 0.47 30.25
N GLN A 89 -0.17 0.92 29.83
CA GLN A 89 0.28 2.31 29.99
C GLN A 89 0.20 3.10 28.68
N GLY A 90 -0.54 2.59 27.69
CA GLY A 90 -0.63 3.16 26.34
C GLY A 90 -1.10 4.61 26.34
N GLY A 91 -2.15 4.92 27.12
CA GLY A 91 -2.73 6.26 27.21
C GLY A 91 -1.73 7.35 27.62
N THR A 92 -0.93 7.12 28.68
CA THR A 92 0.08 8.09 29.12
C THR A 92 1.14 8.32 28.04
N LEU A 93 1.67 7.25 27.45
CA LEU A 93 2.67 7.35 26.39
C LEU A 93 2.14 8.10 25.15
N VAL A 94 0.91 7.79 24.72
CA VAL A 94 0.26 8.45 23.58
C VAL A 94 0.10 9.94 23.86
N SER A 95 -0.35 10.30 25.06
CA SER A 95 -0.55 11.70 25.48
C SER A 95 0.77 12.47 25.45
N ASP A 96 1.81 11.93 26.09
CA ASP A 96 3.12 12.57 26.19
C ASP A 96 3.79 12.67 24.81
N MET A 97 3.64 11.65 23.95
CA MET A 97 4.16 11.68 22.59
C MET A 97 3.44 12.72 21.73
N LEU A 98 2.11 12.83 21.85
CA LEU A 98 1.34 13.84 21.12
C LEU A 98 1.70 15.26 21.56
N ALA A 99 1.81 15.49 22.88
CA ALA A 99 2.27 16.76 23.42
C ALA A 99 3.67 17.13 22.88
N SER A 100 4.60 16.17 22.90
CA SER A 100 5.95 16.37 22.34
C SER A 100 5.92 16.65 20.84
N LEU A 101 5.09 15.95 20.07
CA LEU A 101 4.94 16.19 18.63
C LEU A 101 4.36 17.57 18.33
N LEU A 102 3.36 18.02 19.09
CA LEU A 102 2.78 19.36 18.96
C LEU A 102 3.83 20.44 19.28
N GLN A 103 4.56 20.31 20.39
CA GLN A 103 5.65 21.24 20.74
C GLN A 103 6.72 21.29 19.65
N LYS A 104 7.15 20.14 19.11
CA LYS A 104 8.12 20.08 17.99
C LYS A 104 7.61 20.77 16.71
N ASN A 105 6.30 20.84 16.54
CA ASN A 105 5.67 21.56 15.42
C ASN A 105 5.35 23.03 15.75
N ASN A 106 5.91 23.58 16.83
CA ASN A 106 5.77 24.96 17.30
C ASN A 106 4.36 25.36 17.72
N PHE A 107 3.57 24.41 18.25
CA PHE A 107 2.34 24.74 18.96
C PHE A 107 2.63 25.03 20.44
N GLU A 108 1.91 25.98 21.04
CA GLU A 108 2.00 26.21 22.47
C GLU A 108 1.20 25.13 23.21
N VAL A 109 1.90 24.20 23.85
CA VAL A 109 1.27 23.09 24.57
C VAL A 109 1.34 23.34 26.06
N VAL A 110 0.20 23.28 26.74
CA VAL A 110 0.18 23.36 28.20
C VAL A 110 0.56 22.00 28.80
N GLU A 111 1.47 22.04 29.77
CA GLU A 111 1.95 20.85 30.49
C GLU A 111 0.82 20.14 31.24
N ARG A 112 0.85 18.81 31.20
CA ARG A 112 -0.19 17.96 31.80
C ARG A 112 -0.26 18.11 33.32
N GLU A 113 0.88 18.29 33.98
CA GLU A 113 0.98 18.48 35.43
C GLU A 113 0.19 19.73 35.88
N ASN A 114 0.18 20.78 35.07
CA ASN A 114 -0.62 21.98 35.34
C ASN A 114 -2.12 21.70 35.22
N ILE A 115 -2.53 20.91 34.22
CA ILE A 115 -3.92 20.48 34.05
C ILE A 115 -4.36 19.66 35.25
N GLU A 116 -3.57 18.66 35.67
CA GLU A 116 -3.88 17.79 36.80
C GLU A 116 -3.90 18.54 38.14
N ARG A 117 -3.00 19.50 38.33
CA ARG A 117 -3.00 20.36 39.52
C ARG A 117 -4.30 21.16 39.61
N ILE A 118 -4.71 21.80 38.52
CA ILE A 118 -5.97 22.56 38.47
C ILE A 118 -7.17 21.63 38.72
N LEU A 119 -7.18 20.43 38.16
CA LEU A 119 -8.25 19.45 38.40
C LEU A 119 -8.34 19.05 39.88
N ARG A 120 -7.20 18.81 40.54
CA ARG A 120 -7.13 18.53 41.98
C ARG A 120 -7.66 19.70 42.80
N GLU A 121 -7.22 20.92 42.49
CA GLU A 121 -7.62 22.14 43.19
C GLU A 121 -9.12 22.43 43.08
N GLN A 122 -9.74 22.06 41.96
CA GLN A 122 -11.17 22.28 41.72
C GLN A 122 -12.07 21.12 42.21
N ASN A 123 -11.52 20.09 42.86
CA ASN A 123 -12.23 18.85 43.23
C ASN A 123 -12.97 18.18 42.06
N LEU A 124 -12.49 18.36 40.82
CA LEU A 124 -13.14 17.83 39.61
C LEU A 124 -12.73 16.39 39.27
N ILE A 125 -11.99 15.73 40.17
CA ILE A 125 -11.42 14.39 39.94
C ILE A 125 -12.40 13.27 40.32
N ASP A 126 -13.37 13.53 41.19
CA ASP A 126 -14.09 12.45 41.89
C ASP A 126 -15.51 12.12 41.39
N GLU A 127 -16.16 12.91 40.52
CA GLU A 127 -17.61 12.68 40.23
C GLU A 127 -18.03 12.51 38.75
N GLU A 128 -17.30 12.98 37.73
CA GLU A 128 -17.89 13.03 36.35
C GLU A 128 -16.94 12.77 35.17
N MET A 129 -15.68 12.35 35.40
CA MET A 129 -14.69 12.23 34.30
C MET A 129 -14.70 10.88 33.56
N THR A 130 -15.51 9.91 33.97
CA THR A 130 -15.63 8.62 33.28
C THR A 130 -16.42 8.70 31.97
N ASP A 131 -17.16 9.80 31.75
CA ASP A 131 -17.81 10.07 30.47
C ASP A 131 -17.09 11.19 29.74
N LEU A 132 -16.24 10.81 28.79
CA LEU A 132 -15.68 11.67 27.75
C LEU A 132 -16.75 12.47 26.97
N GLU A 133 -18.05 12.24 27.19
CA GLU A 133 -19.15 12.94 26.54
C GLU A 133 -19.40 14.35 27.08
N ASN A 134 -18.89 14.70 28.27
CA ASN A 134 -19.15 16.01 28.87
C ASN A 134 -18.27 17.12 28.28
N LEU A 135 -18.64 17.58 27.08
CA LEU A 135 -18.11 18.77 26.41
C LEU A 135 -18.11 20.02 27.31
N ASP A 136 -19.01 20.08 28.30
CA ASP A 136 -19.06 21.13 29.31
C ASP A 136 -17.87 21.08 30.27
N VAL A 137 -17.39 19.89 30.65
CA VAL A 137 -16.17 19.72 31.46
C VAL A 137 -14.96 20.18 30.66
N ALA A 138 -14.87 19.79 29.38
CA ALA A 138 -13.81 20.26 28.49
C ALA A 138 -13.80 21.79 28.36
N LYS A 139 -14.98 22.42 28.23
CA LYS A 139 -15.12 23.87 28.15
C LYS A 139 -14.70 24.58 29.43
N ARG A 140 -15.11 24.07 30.60
CA ARG A 140 -14.74 24.64 31.91
C ARG A 140 -13.24 24.49 32.14
N LEU A 141 -12.71 23.28 31.96
CA LEU A 141 -11.30 22.98 32.15
C LEU A 141 -10.42 23.80 31.19
N GLY A 142 -10.75 23.84 29.91
CA GLY A 142 -9.99 24.60 28.92
C GLY A 142 -9.92 26.10 29.24
N LYS A 143 -10.99 26.68 29.79
CA LYS A 143 -11.00 28.09 30.25
C LYS A 143 -10.08 28.31 31.45
N LEU A 144 -10.07 27.38 32.40
CA LEU A 144 -9.21 27.46 33.59
C LEU A 144 -7.72 27.36 33.21
N VAL A 145 -7.40 26.48 32.26
CA VAL A 145 -6.03 26.27 31.76
C VAL A 145 -5.65 27.34 30.70
N ALA A 146 -6.59 28.21 30.31
CA ALA A 146 -6.42 29.27 29.32
C ALA A 146 -5.90 28.77 27.94
N VAL A 147 -6.51 27.69 27.44
CA VAL A 147 -6.22 27.12 26.11
C VAL A 147 -7.34 27.36 25.11
N ASP A 148 -7.01 27.42 23.82
CA ASP A 148 -7.99 27.57 22.74
C ASP A 148 -8.64 26.23 22.39
N TYR A 149 -7.84 25.15 22.41
CA TYR A 149 -8.31 23.80 22.11
C TYR A 149 -7.85 22.77 23.13
N MET A 150 -8.66 21.75 23.30
CA MET A 150 -8.32 20.57 24.09
C MET A 150 -8.36 19.32 23.22
N ILE A 151 -7.38 18.44 23.40
CA ILE A 151 -7.34 17.13 22.78
C ILE A 151 -7.69 16.08 23.82
N PHE A 152 -8.69 15.26 23.49
CA PHE A 152 -9.07 14.07 24.24
C PHE A 152 -8.92 12.86 23.35
N GLY A 153 -8.80 11.67 23.93
CA GLY A 153 -8.75 10.45 23.14
C GLY A 153 -8.67 9.21 23.98
N ALA A 154 -8.66 8.08 23.29
CA ALA A 154 -8.50 6.76 23.88
C ALA A 154 -7.59 5.91 23.01
N VAL A 155 -6.85 5.01 23.66
CA VAL A 155 -6.10 3.96 23.00
C VAL A 155 -7.05 2.78 22.85
N THR A 156 -7.50 2.49 21.62
CA THR A 156 -8.49 1.44 21.35
C THR A 156 -7.84 0.07 21.19
N LEU A 157 -6.56 0.03 20.84
CA LEU A 157 -5.77 -1.20 20.69
C LEU A 157 -4.31 -0.91 21.06
N TYR A 158 -3.71 -1.76 21.89
CA TYR A 158 -2.30 -1.60 22.29
C TYR A 158 -1.70 -2.94 22.68
N LYS A 159 -1.22 -3.69 21.69
CA LYS A 159 -0.71 -5.05 21.90
C LYS A 159 0.55 -5.33 21.10
N SER A 160 1.34 -6.29 21.57
CA SER A 160 2.54 -6.79 20.92
C SER A 160 2.55 -8.31 21.03
N GLU A 161 2.35 -9.00 19.92
CA GLU A 161 2.11 -10.46 19.90
C GLU A 161 3.04 -11.14 18.89
N PRO A 162 3.60 -12.32 19.22
CA PRO A 162 4.27 -13.16 18.24
C PRO A 162 3.28 -13.59 17.16
N GLN A 163 3.62 -13.36 15.90
CA GLN A 163 2.82 -13.74 14.73
C GLN A 163 3.70 -14.43 13.69
N THR A 164 3.09 -15.34 12.92
CA THR A 164 3.70 -15.89 11.72
C THR A 164 3.40 -14.97 10.55
N ILE A 165 4.44 -14.34 10.01
CA ILE A 165 4.35 -13.53 8.80
C ILE A 165 4.75 -14.34 7.57
N TYR A 166 4.28 -13.89 6.40
CA TYR A 166 4.55 -14.52 5.11
C TYR A 166 5.34 -13.54 4.25
N LEU A 167 6.62 -13.82 4.04
CA LEU A 167 7.47 -13.00 3.19
C LEU A 167 7.19 -13.33 1.73
N PRO A 168 6.73 -12.35 0.92
CA PRO A 168 6.47 -12.59 -0.50
C PRO A 168 7.80 -12.82 -1.21
N ILE A 169 7.80 -13.71 -2.20
CA ILE A 169 8.92 -13.81 -3.13
C ILE A 169 8.68 -12.76 -4.23
N ARG A 170 9.73 -12.05 -4.62
CA ARG A 170 9.70 -11.07 -5.71
C ARG A 170 10.83 -11.31 -6.67
N ILE A 171 10.64 -10.88 -7.92
CA ILE A 171 11.71 -10.84 -8.90
C ILE A 171 12.69 -9.73 -8.51
N LYS A 172 13.97 -9.94 -8.74
CA LYS A 172 14.98 -8.90 -8.56
C LYS A 172 14.78 -7.78 -9.57
N ASP A 173 14.82 -6.54 -9.10
CA ASP A 173 14.56 -5.37 -9.94
C ASP A 173 15.55 -5.29 -11.12
N GLU A 174 16.80 -5.73 -10.90
CA GLU A 174 17.84 -5.78 -11.94
C GLU A 174 17.51 -6.76 -13.08
N ASP A 175 16.84 -7.85 -12.76
CA ASP A 175 16.51 -8.90 -13.73
C ASP A 175 15.17 -8.64 -14.44
N ARG A 176 14.38 -7.68 -13.94
CA ARG A 176 13.01 -7.41 -14.42
C ARG A 176 13.02 -6.88 -15.85
N GLU A 177 13.81 -5.84 -16.10
CA GLU A 177 13.92 -5.21 -17.42
C GLU A 177 14.60 -6.16 -18.43
N GLU A 178 15.64 -6.89 -18.01
CA GLU A 178 16.32 -7.88 -18.84
C GLU A 178 15.36 -8.99 -19.27
N TYR A 179 14.61 -9.56 -18.31
CA TYR A 179 13.62 -10.59 -18.59
C TYR A 179 12.51 -10.11 -19.50
N GLU A 180 11.97 -8.91 -19.26
CA GLU A 180 10.90 -8.34 -20.07
C GLU A 180 11.34 -8.13 -21.53
N ASN A 181 12.57 -7.66 -21.73
CA ASN A 181 13.16 -7.50 -23.06
C ASN A 181 13.33 -8.85 -23.76
N ASP A 182 13.86 -9.86 -23.09
CA ASP A 182 14.08 -11.18 -23.66
C ASP A 182 12.76 -11.93 -23.90
N TYR A 183 11.78 -11.78 -23.00
CA TYR A 183 10.40 -12.25 -23.18
C TYR A 183 9.79 -11.63 -24.43
N ASN A 184 9.89 -10.30 -24.61
CA ASN A 184 9.32 -9.61 -25.75
C ASN A 184 9.97 -10.04 -27.07
N LYS A 185 11.30 -10.18 -27.11
CA LYS A 185 12.03 -10.73 -28.27
C LYS A 185 11.59 -12.15 -28.59
N TYR A 186 11.54 -13.02 -27.58
CA TYR A 186 11.14 -14.42 -27.76
C TYR A 186 9.67 -14.55 -28.19
N ARG A 187 8.78 -13.76 -27.58
CA ARG A 187 7.36 -13.68 -27.93
C ARG A 187 7.16 -13.18 -29.36
N GLN A 188 7.85 -12.10 -29.75
CA GLN A 188 7.76 -11.56 -31.10
C GLN A 188 8.24 -12.61 -32.11
N TYR A 189 9.40 -13.22 -31.88
CA TYR A 189 9.89 -14.33 -32.70
C TYR A 189 8.86 -15.48 -32.77
N TYR A 190 8.25 -15.90 -31.67
CA TYR A 190 7.31 -17.00 -31.67
C TYR A 190 5.97 -16.66 -32.36
N ILE A 191 5.48 -15.43 -32.20
CA ILE A 191 4.24 -14.97 -32.84
C ILE A 191 4.44 -14.77 -34.34
N ASP A 192 5.56 -14.14 -34.71
CA ASP A 192 5.86 -13.71 -36.08
C ASP A 192 6.47 -14.84 -36.91
N ASN A 193 7.28 -15.73 -36.31
CA ASN A 193 8.11 -16.68 -37.06
C ASN A 193 7.61 -18.12 -37.08
N ILE A 194 6.73 -18.58 -36.16
CA ILE A 194 6.54 -20.03 -36.03
C ILE A 194 5.74 -20.73 -37.15
N TYR A 195 5.19 -20.02 -38.13
CA TYR A 195 4.53 -20.63 -39.32
C TYR A 195 4.20 -19.55 -40.37
N ASN A 196 5.20 -18.87 -40.91
CA ASN A 196 4.94 -17.81 -41.90
C ASN A 196 4.34 -18.30 -43.24
N ILE A 197 4.15 -19.61 -43.43
CA ILE A 197 3.44 -20.17 -44.59
C ILE A 197 2.11 -20.87 -44.23
N LEU A 198 1.92 -21.35 -42.99
CA LEU A 198 0.71 -22.12 -42.57
C LEU A 198 -0.09 -21.51 -41.41
N SER A 199 0.35 -20.42 -40.76
CA SER A 199 -0.34 -19.87 -39.56
C SER A 199 -1.27 -18.69 -39.79
N PHE A 200 -1.58 -18.34 -41.03
CA PHE A 200 -2.66 -17.37 -41.31
C PHE A 200 -3.99 -17.80 -40.65
N TRP A 201 -4.22 -19.11 -40.51
CA TRP A 201 -5.43 -19.71 -39.93
C TRP A 201 -5.43 -19.80 -38.39
N VAL A 202 -4.32 -19.49 -37.70
CA VAL A 202 -4.20 -19.64 -36.24
C VAL A 202 -4.21 -18.28 -35.56
N SER A 203 -5.18 -18.05 -34.68
CA SER A 203 -5.32 -16.77 -33.97
C SER A 203 -4.12 -16.47 -33.05
N LYS A 204 -3.79 -15.19 -32.89
CA LYS A 204 -2.72 -14.72 -31.97
C LYS A 204 -2.91 -15.26 -30.55
N LYS A 205 -4.15 -15.39 -30.09
CA LYS A 205 -4.51 -15.94 -28.77
C LYS A 205 -4.12 -17.42 -28.63
N GLN A 206 -4.32 -18.23 -29.67
CA GLN A 206 -3.91 -19.64 -29.66
C GLN A 206 -2.38 -19.79 -29.69
N LYS A 207 -1.66 -18.96 -30.46
CA LYS A 207 -0.20 -18.93 -30.47
C LYS A 207 0.38 -18.58 -29.09
N LEU A 208 -0.20 -17.58 -28.41
CA LEU A 208 0.16 -17.21 -27.05
C LEU A 208 -0.14 -18.31 -26.03
N LYS A 209 -1.28 -19.01 -26.17
CA LYS A 209 -1.58 -20.17 -25.31
C LYS A 209 -0.54 -21.27 -25.48
N LYS A 210 -0.11 -21.54 -26.71
CA LYS A 210 0.93 -22.53 -27.02
C LYS A 210 2.28 -22.15 -26.41
N LEU A 211 2.69 -20.88 -26.53
CA LEU A 211 3.89 -20.33 -25.88
C LEU A 211 3.87 -20.59 -24.36
N ARG A 212 2.74 -20.31 -23.70
CA ARG A 212 2.58 -20.51 -22.25
C ARG A 212 2.62 -21.98 -21.85
N VAL A 213 1.85 -22.82 -22.53
CA VAL A 213 1.63 -24.23 -22.13
C VAL A 213 2.80 -25.13 -22.52
N GLU A 214 3.40 -24.92 -23.69
CA GLU A 214 4.44 -25.83 -24.22
C GLU A 214 5.86 -25.37 -23.91
N LYS A 215 6.07 -24.06 -23.70
CA LYS A 215 7.40 -23.50 -23.45
C LYS A 215 7.57 -22.98 -22.03
N GLU A 216 6.49 -22.97 -21.23
CA GLU A 216 6.51 -22.50 -19.84
C GLU A 216 7.05 -21.07 -19.69
N VAL A 217 6.88 -20.25 -20.72
CA VAL A 217 7.34 -18.86 -20.72
C VAL A 217 6.17 -17.94 -20.38
N LEU A 218 6.27 -17.26 -19.24
CA LEU A 218 5.30 -16.31 -18.72
C LEU A 218 5.79 -14.87 -18.95
N SER A 219 4.86 -13.94 -19.08
CA SER A 219 5.18 -12.50 -18.95
C SER A 219 5.62 -12.17 -17.52
N ILE A 220 6.23 -11.00 -17.32
CA ILE A 220 6.69 -10.58 -16.00
C ILE A 220 5.52 -10.49 -15.00
N GLU A 221 4.37 -9.98 -15.41
CA GLU A 221 3.19 -9.86 -14.55
C GLU A 221 2.59 -11.24 -14.20
N GLU A 222 2.56 -12.16 -15.17
CA GLU A 222 2.13 -13.54 -14.95
C GLU A 222 3.09 -14.25 -13.98
N LEU A 223 4.40 -14.06 -14.14
CA LEU A 223 5.41 -14.64 -13.27
C LEU A 223 5.35 -14.06 -11.85
N GLU A 224 5.18 -12.74 -11.71
CA GLU A 224 4.95 -12.08 -10.42
C GLU A 224 3.68 -12.62 -9.76
N THR A 225 2.61 -12.85 -10.53
CA THR A 225 1.37 -13.44 -10.02
C THR A 225 1.59 -14.86 -9.49
N GLU A 226 2.31 -15.73 -10.21
CA GLU A 226 2.61 -17.09 -9.74
C GLU A 226 3.55 -17.10 -8.54
N ILE A 227 4.61 -16.29 -8.58
CA ILE A 227 5.59 -16.20 -7.50
C ILE A 227 4.97 -15.59 -6.24
N SER A 228 4.01 -14.66 -6.36
CA SER A 228 3.32 -14.05 -5.21
C SER A 228 2.50 -15.07 -4.39
N LYS A 229 2.11 -16.19 -4.98
CA LYS A 229 1.44 -17.31 -4.28
C LYS A 229 2.42 -18.09 -3.40
N LEU A 230 3.72 -17.98 -3.67
CA LEU A 230 4.78 -18.58 -2.88
C LEU A 230 5.21 -17.58 -1.80
N SER A 231 5.39 -18.07 -0.58
CA SER A 231 5.89 -17.26 0.52
C SER A 231 6.66 -18.12 1.51
N ILE A 232 7.59 -17.50 2.22
CA ILE A 232 8.27 -18.12 3.35
C ILE A 232 7.60 -17.66 4.64
N ARG A 233 7.41 -18.62 5.55
CA ARG A 233 6.91 -18.37 6.90
C ARG A 233 8.04 -17.95 7.81
N GLU A 234 7.82 -16.88 8.56
CA GLU A 234 8.76 -16.39 9.54
C GLU A 234 8.03 -15.96 10.81
N PHE A 235 8.65 -16.18 11.98
CA PHE A 235 8.08 -15.74 13.26
C PHE A 235 8.65 -14.37 13.63
N ARG A 236 7.76 -13.42 13.90
CA ARG A 236 8.10 -12.05 14.31
C ARG A 236 7.11 -11.55 15.35
N VAL A 237 7.56 -10.62 16.19
CA VAL A 237 6.67 -9.91 17.10
C VAL A 237 6.08 -8.72 16.34
N VAL A 238 4.76 -8.63 16.32
CA VAL A 238 4.01 -7.56 15.66
C VAL A 238 3.29 -6.73 16.71
N ALA A 239 3.54 -5.43 16.68
CA ALA A 239 2.84 -4.47 17.52
C ALA A 239 1.67 -3.86 16.74
N SER A 240 0.48 -3.93 17.32
CA SER A 240 -0.74 -3.33 16.79
C SER A 240 -1.20 -2.22 17.72
N VAL A 241 -1.40 -1.02 17.15
CA VAL A 241 -1.84 0.15 17.89
C VAL A 241 -3.03 0.78 17.21
N GLY A 242 -4.05 1.11 18.00
CA GLY A 242 -5.24 1.83 17.59
C GLY A 242 -5.47 3.01 18.54
N ILE A 243 -5.73 4.19 17.99
CA ILE A 243 -5.93 5.43 18.73
C ILE A 243 -7.15 6.14 18.17
N SER A 244 -8.01 6.64 19.04
CA SER A 244 -9.04 7.61 18.72
C SER A 244 -8.74 8.93 19.43
N ALA A 245 -8.97 10.05 18.76
CA ALA A 245 -8.74 11.38 19.30
C ALA A 245 -9.79 12.36 18.79
N LYS A 246 -10.11 13.35 19.61
CA LYS A 246 -10.98 14.47 19.26
C LYS A 246 -10.37 15.79 19.72
N LEU A 247 -10.56 16.81 18.90
CA LEU A 247 -10.18 18.18 19.18
C LEU A 247 -11.44 18.98 19.50
N VAL A 248 -11.46 19.63 20.66
CA VAL A 248 -12.58 20.42 21.16
C VAL A 248 -12.16 21.88 21.21
N ASP A 249 -12.93 22.76 20.57
CA ASP A 249 -12.79 24.21 20.72
C ASP A 249 -13.36 24.62 22.08
N VAL A 250 -12.54 25.25 22.92
CA VAL A 250 -12.90 25.64 24.28
C VAL A 250 -13.91 26.79 24.30
N LYS A 251 -13.91 27.67 23.30
CA LYS A 251 -14.84 28.82 23.25
C LYS A 251 -16.25 28.31 23.03
N THR A 252 -16.42 27.44 22.03
CA THR A 252 -17.73 26.92 21.64
C THR A 252 -18.14 25.70 22.47
N GLY A 253 -17.19 24.85 22.87
CA GLY A 253 -17.42 23.52 23.43
C GLY A 253 -17.71 22.47 22.34
N GLN A 254 -17.44 22.78 21.07
CA GLN A 254 -17.75 21.87 19.95
C GLN A 254 -16.53 21.05 19.54
N ILE A 255 -16.77 19.82 19.10
CA ILE A 255 -15.75 18.99 18.45
C ILE A 255 -15.49 19.55 17.06
N THR A 256 -14.27 20.05 16.83
CA THR A 256 -13.85 20.63 15.54
C THR A 256 -13.18 19.59 14.65
N TRP A 257 -12.57 18.56 15.25
CA TRP A 257 -11.97 17.43 14.57
C TRP A 257 -12.11 16.13 15.37
N LEU A 258 -12.33 15.03 14.67
CA LEU A 258 -12.31 13.67 15.19
C LEU A 258 -11.41 12.84 14.29
N GLY A 259 -10.55 12.00 14.86
CA GLY A 259 -9.71 11.07 14.14
C GLY A 259 -9.64 9.72 14.83
N GLN A 260 -9.64 8.66 14.04
CA GLN A 260 -9.34 7.31 14.47
C GLN A 260 -8.29 6.72 13.55
N GLY A 261 -7.29 6.06 14.12
CA GLY A 261 -6.16 5.51 13.40
C GLY A 261 -5.78 4.15 13.93
N GLU A 262 -5.41 3.25 13.03
CA GLU A 262 -4.83 1.95 13.39
C GLU A 262 -3.65 1.64 12.48
N THR A 263 -2.62 1.00 13.04
CA THR A 263 -1.44 0.57 12.30
C THR A 263 -0.75 -0.60 12.97
N ASN A 264 -0.01 -1.37 12.18
CA ASN A 264 0.96 -2.37 12.66
C ASN A 264 2.39 -1.87 12.45
N ASP A 265 3.28 -2.20 13.39
CA ASP A 265 4.72 -1.94 13.33
C ASP A 265 5.48 -2.99 14.17
N PHE A 266 6.81 -2.92 14.26
CA PHE A 266 7.60 -3.78 15.14
C PHE A 266 7.52 -3.40 16.61
N THR A 267 7.19 -2.14 16.89
CA THR A 267 7.07 -1.62 18.26
C THR A 267 5.84 -0.74 18.40
N THR A 268 5.20 -0.78 19.56
CA THR A 268 4.03 0.06 19.83
C THR A 268 4.38 1.55 19.80
N VAL A 269 5.61 1.93 20.14
CA VAL A 269 6.12 3.30 20.07
C VAL A 269 6.18 3.81 18.63
N ALA A 270 6.72 3.01 17.70
CA ALA A 270 6.79 3.38 16.29
C ALA A 270 5.40 3.47 15.66
N ALA A 271 4.54 2.48 15.92
CA ALA A 271 3.15 2.48 15.50
C ALA A 271 2.39 3.73 15.98
N THR A 272 2.51 4.04 17.28
CA THR A 272 1.92 5.23 17.90
C THR A 272 2.37 6.51 17.19
N ARG A 273 3.69 6.67 16.99
CA ARG A 273 4.24 7.87 16.34
C ARG A 273 3.64 8.09 14.95
N ARG A 274 3.56 7.04 14.12
CA ARG A 274 3.01 7.12 12.76
C ARG A 274 1.55 7.59 12.77
N ILE A 275 0.72 7.04 13.66
CA ILE A 275 -0.68 7.47 13.79
C ILE A 275 -0.77 8.94 14.18
N LEU A 276 0.00 9.37 15.19
CA LEU A 276 -0.04 10.75 15.67
C LEU A 276 0.47 11.76 14.63
N GLU A 277 1.48 11.40 13.84
CA GLU A 277 1.95 12.20 12.71
C GLU A 277 0.85 12.39 11.65
N GLU A 278 0.12 11.33 11.31
CA GLU A 278 -1.01 11.44 10.37
C GLU A 278 -2.20 12.20 10.95
N PHE A 279 -2.48 12.07 12.26
CA PHE A 279 -3.46 12.92 12.94
C PHE A 279 -3.08 14.39 12.82
N LEU A 280 -1.83 14.76 13.10
CA LEU A 280 -1.39 16.14 13.00
C LEU A 280 -1.52 16.68 11.57
N LYS A 281 -1.12 15.89 10.57
CA LYS A 281 -1.33 16.24 9.15
C LYS A 281 -2.81 16.44 8.84
N SER A 282 -3.68 15.58 9.35
CA SER A 282 -5.12 15.69 9.12
C SER A 282 -5.70 16.94 9.77
N ILE A 283 -5.22 17.35 10.95
CA ILE A 283 -5.68 18.58 11.63
C ILE A 283 -5.25 19.84 10.85
N GLN A 284 -4.06 19.82 10.27
CA GLN A 284 -3.47 20.95 9.55
C GLN A 284 -3.97 21.14 8.10
N LYS A 285 -4.37 20.09 7.39
CA LYS A 285 -4.83 20.15 5.98
C LYS A 285 -6.24 20.70 5.82
#